data_AF-A0A970TLC2-F1
#
_entry.id   AF-A0A970TLC2-F1
#
_cell.length_a   1.000
_cell.length_b   1.000
_cell.length_c   1.000
_cell.angle_alpha   90.00
_cell.angle_beta   90.00
_cell.angle_gamma   90.00
#
_symmetry.space_group_name_H-M   'P 1'
#
loop_
_entity.id
_entity.type
_entity.pdbx_description
1 polymer ?
#
loop_
_entity_poly.entity_id
_entity_poly.type
_entity_poly.pdbx_seq_one_letter_code
_entity_poly.pdbx_strand_id
1 'polypeptide(L)' 'KTAEEEGNKAAAMVFTHAMKAEEVHAALYDEAARNLDEEGEVFYYLCPVCGNIEKGRPEKCRICNVSGDKFIKY' A
#
# COMPACT_ATOMS: atom_id res chain seq x y z
N LYS A 1 17.94 -0.86 -6.64
CA LYS A 1 19.21 -0.24 -7.08
C LYS A 1 19.58 -0.63 -8.51
N THR A 2 19.64 -1.90 -8.90
CA THR A 2 19.96 -2.32 -10.29
C THR A 2 19.18 -1.56 -11.37
N ALA A 3 17.85 -1.44 -11.25
CA ALA A 3 17.05 -0.68 -12.22
C ALA A 3 17.38 0.82 -12.27
N GLU A 4 17.85 1.42 -11.17
CA GLU A 4 18.27 2.83 -11.12
C GLU A 4 19.64 2.99 -11.79
N GLU A 5 20.56 2.08 -11.51
CA GLU A 5 21.92 2.02 -12.06
C GLU A 5 21.90 1.83 -13.58
N GLU A 6 20.96 1.00 -14.09
CA GLU A 6 20.73 0.78 -15.52
C GLU A 6 19.90 1.90 -16.18
N GLY A 7 19.44 2.90 -15.42
CA GLY A 7 18.60 3.98 -15.92
C GLY A 7 17.17 3.55 -16.34
N ASN A 8 16.74 2.34 -15.97
CA ASN A 8 15.41 1.83 -16.24
C ASN A 8 14.40 2.42 -15.24
N LYS A 9 13.97 3.65 -15.52
CA LYS A 9 13.06 4.42 -14.66
C LYS A 9 11.72 3.72 -14.41
N ALA A 10 11.18 2.99 -15.38
CA ALA A 10 9.91 2.29 -15.23
C ALA A 10 10.02 1.16 -14.20
N ALA A 11 11.06 0.32 -14.32
CA ALA A 11 11.31 -0.75 -13.36
C ALA A 11 11.62 -0.18 -11.96
N ALA A 12 12.44 0.87 -11.87
CA ALA A 12 12.75 1.52 -10.59
C ALA A 12 11.50 2.03 -9.87
N MET A 13 10.56 2.64 -10.61
CA MET A 13 9.27 3.08 -10.06
C MET A 13 8.43 1.92 -9.55
N VAL A 14 8.29 0.83 -10.33
CA VAL A 14 7.50 -0.36 -9.92
C VAL A 14 8.08 -0.98 -8.65
N PHE A 15 9.40 -1.16 -8.59
CA PHE A 15 10.04 -1.71 -7.38
C PHE A 15 9.88 -0.79 -6.17
N THR A 16 9.95 0.53 -6.36
CA THR A 16 9.74 1.49 -5.27
C THR A 16 8.30 1.46 -4.75
N HIS A 17 7.32 1.35 -5.65
CA HIS A 17 5.91 1.21 -5.27
C HIS A 17 5.67 -0.07 -4.49
N ALA A 18 6.12 -1.21 -5.02
CA ALA A 18 5.96 -2.50 -4.37
C ALA A 18 6.61 -2.50 -2.98
N MET A 19 7.88 -2.09 -2.87
CA MET A 19 8.61 -2.04 -1.59
C MET A 19 7.84 -1.24 -0.52
N LYS A 20 7.36 -0.05 -0.87
CA LYS A 20 6.60 0.79 0.06
C LYS A 20 5.24 0.20 0.43
N ALA A 21 4.58 -0.51 -0.49
CA ALA A 21 3.33 -1.19 -0.20
C ALA A 21 3.55 -2.39 0.71
N GLU A 22 4.60 -3.18 0.49
CA GLU A 22 4.93 -4.33 1.34
C GLU A 22 5.31 -3.92 2.78
N GLU A 23 5.91 -2.74 2.99
CA GLU A 23 6.11 -2.19 4.34
C GLU A 23 4.77 -1.97 5.07
N VAL A 24 3.75 -1.48 4.36
CA VAL A 24 2.40 -1.28 4.91
C VAL A 24 1.72 -2.63 5.15
N HIS A 25 1.83 -3.58 4.21
CA HIS A 25 1.27 -4.92 4.37
C HIS A 25 1.85 -5.64 5.58
N ALA A 26 3.18 -5.59 5.74
CA ALA A 26 3.85 -6.19 6.88
C ALA A 26 3.32 -5.61 8.20
N ALA A 27 3.18 -4.28 8.29
CA ALA A 27 2.63 -3.62 9.48
C ALA A 27 1.17 -4.04 9.78
N LEU A 28 0.33 -4.17 8.75
CA LEU A 28 -1.06 -4.63 8.90
C LEU A 28 -1.15 -6.09 9.33
N TYR A 29 -0.30 -6.97 8.79
CA TYR A 29 -0.23 -8.36 9.23
C TYR A 29 0.26 -8.48 10.68
N ASP A 30 1.26 -7.69 11.04
CA ASP A 30 1.78 -7.60 12.40
C ASP A 30 0.72 -7.11 13.39
N GLU A 31 -0.10 -6.13 12.99
CA GLU A 31 -1.24 -5.66 13.78
C GLU A 31 -2.30 -6.75 13.93
N ALA A 32 -2.70 -7.39 12.83
CA ALA A 32 -3.68 -8.48 12.85
C ALA A 32 -3.21 -9.67 13.72
N ALA A 33 -1.92 -10.01 13.67
CA ALA A 33 -1.35 -11.09 14.47
C ALA A 33 -1.34 -10.78 15.98
N ARG A 34 -1.26 -9.50 16.37
CA ARG A 34 -1.31 -9.07 17.77
C ARG A 34 -2.75 -8.96 18.30
N ASN A 35 -3.71 -8.78 17.40
CA ASN A 35 -5.11 -8.51 17.72
C ASN A 35 -6.04 -9.62 17.22
N LEU A 36 -5.63 -10.89 17.32
CA LEU A 36 -6.41 -12.02 16.81
C LEU A 36 -7.79 -12.18 17.47
N ASP A 37 -7.92 -11.73 18.72
CA ASP A 37 -9.17 -11.79 19.50
C ASP A 37 -9.99 -10.49 19.40
N GLU A 38 -9.54 -9.51 18.61
CA GLU A 38 -10.25 -8.24 18.44
C GLU A 38 -11.48 -8.44 17.55
N GLU A 39 -12.66 -8.29 18.15
CA GLU A 39 -13.93 -8.39 17.45
C GLU A 39 -14.34 -7.00 16.93
N GLY A 40 -14.41 -6.86 15.61
CA GLY A 40 -14.84 -5.61 14.98
C GLY A 40 -14.77 -5.66 13.45
N GLU A 41 -15.65 -4.91 12.79
CA GLU A 41 -15.58 -4.74 11.35
C GLU A 41 -14.44 -3.78 11.02
N VAL A 42 -13.44 -4.27 10.28
CA VAL A 42 -12.34 -3.46 9.75
C VAL A 42 -12.53 -3.31 8.26
N PHE A 43 -12.53 -2.06 7.78
CA PHE A 43 -12.55 -1.76 6.36
C PHE A 43 -11.14 -1.54 5.85
N TYR A 44 -10.85 -2.07 4.67
CA TYR A 44 -9.59 -1.84 3.99
C TYR A 44 -9.82 -1.13 2.66
N TYR A 45 -8.98 -0.16 2.37
CA TYR A 45 -9.03 0.63 1.14
C TYR A 45 -7.75 0.36 0.35
N LEU A 46 -7.88 -0.29 -0.79
CA LEU A 46 -6.78 -0.66 -1.67
C LEU A 46 -6.57 0.39 -2.76
N CYS A 47 -5.33 0.89 -2.88
CA CYS A 47 -4.90 1.71 -4.01
C CYS A 47 -4.68 0.84 -5.26
N PRO A 48 -5.42 1.04 -6.37
CA PRO A 48 -5.32 0.20 -7.56
C PRO A 48 -4.04 0.44 -8.39
N VAL A 49 -3.24 1.46 -8.04
CA VAL A 49 -2.03 1.84 -8.80
C VAL A 49 -0.77 1.23 -8.21
N CYS A 50 -0.65 1.21 -6.89
CA CYS A 50 0.61 0.82 -6.23
C CYS A 50 0.44 -0.23 -5.12
N GLY A 51 -0.79 -0.69 -4.85
CA GLY A 51 -1.06 -1.73 -3.85
C GLY A 51 -1.16 -1.26 -2.40
N ASN A 52 -1.00 0.05 -2.11
CA ASN A 52 -1.14 0.58 -0.73
C ASN A 52 -2.51 0.21 -0.13
N ILE A 53 -2.53 -0.24 1.13
CA ILE A 53 -3.75 -0.51 1.89
C ILE A 53 -3.86 0.47 3.05
N GLU A 54 -5.04 1.07 3.23
CA GLU A 54 -5.34 1.95 4.38
C GLU A 54 -6.63 1.52 5.07
N LYS A 55 -6.75 1.75 6.39
CA LYS A 55 -7.99 1.46 7.16
C LYS A 55 -9.09 2.53 7.00
N GLY A 56 -8.79 3.60 6.26
CA GLY A 56 -9.72 4.66 5.89
C GLY A 56 -9.37 5.17 4.50
N ARG A 57 -10.33 5.78 3.80
CA ARG A 57 -10.08 6.34 2.47
C ARG A 57 -9.31 7.66 2.60
N PRO A 58 -8.07 7.78 2.08
CA PRO A 58 -7.33 9.03 2.12
C PRO A 58 -7.84 10.03 1.07
N GLU A 59 -7.36 11.27 1.09
CA GLU A 59 -7.55 12.20 -0.02
C GLU A 59 -6.68 11.81 -1.23
N LYS A 60 -5.43 11.38 -0.97
CA LYS A 60 -4.46 10.90 -1.97
C LYS A 60 -3.62 9.77 -1.39
N CYS A 61 -3.22 8.83 -2.25
CA CYS A 61 -2.30 7.76 -1.86
C CYS A 61 -0.93 8.34 -1.48
N ARG A 62 -0.45 8.05 -0.27
CA ARG A 62 0.88 8.47 0.20
C ARG A 62 2.07 7.87 -0.59
N ILE A 63 1.85 6.81 -1.37
CA ILE A 63 2.90 6.15 -2.16
C ILE A 63 2.98 6.73 -3.58
N CYS A 64 1.86 6.74 -4.32
CA CYS A 64 1.83 7.11 -5.74
C CYS A 64 1.02 8.37 -6.05
N ASN A 65 0.46 9.04 -5.03
CA ASN A 65 -0.29 10.29 -5.13
C ASN A 65 -1.59 10.23 -5.97
N VAL A 66 -2.06 9.04 -6.32
CA VAL A 66 -3.37 8.88 -6.96
C VAL A 66 -4.47 9.36 -6.01
N SER A 67 -5.51 9.97 -6.56
CA SER A 67 -6.68 10.42 -5.81
C SER A 67 -7.33 9.27 -5.05
N GLY A 68 -7.74 9.55 -3.80
CA GLY A 68 -8.35 8.59 -2.89
C GLY A 68 -9.70 8.08 -3.36
N ASP A 69 -10.36 8.78 -4.27
CA ASP A 69 -11.57 8.31 -4.96
C ASP A 69 -11.40 7.06 -5.82
N LYS A 70 -10.15 6.74 -6.16
CA LYS A 70 -9.84 5.50 -6.88
C LYS A 70 -9.63 4.29 -5.97
N PHE A 71 -9.61 4.48 -4.65
CA PHE A 71 -9.40 3.36 -3.73
C PHE A 71 -10.61 2.44 -3.72
N ILE A 72 -10.33 1.13 -3.71
CA ILE A 72 -11.34 0.07 -3.69
C ILE A 72 -11.54 -0.35 -2.25
N LYS A 73 -12.79 -0.32 -1.76
CA LYS A 73 -13.15 -0.76 -0.40
C LYS A 73 -13.32 -2.28 -0.36
N TYR A 74 -12.73 -2.89 0.66
CA TYR A 74 -12.90 -4.28 1.08
C TYR A 74 -13.43 -4.31 2.52
#